data_AF-A0A7J8QC52-F1
#
_entry.id   AF-A0A7J8QC52-F1
#
_cell.length_a   1.000
_cell.length_b   1.000
_cell.length_c   1.000
_cell.angle_alpha   90.00
_cell.angle_beta   90.00
_cell.angle_gamma   90.00
#
_symmetry.space_group_name_H-M   'P 1'
#
loop_
_entity.id
_entity.type
_entity.pdbx_description
1 polymer ?
#
loop_
_entity_poly.entity_id
_entity_poly.type
_entity_poly.pdbx_seq_one_letter_code
_entity_poly.pdbx_strand_id
1 'polypeptide(L)'
;MLMASTTDPIRNIFLIDSLCRLGVSYHFETEVEQQLAHRFDTLSQLIHNNNYDLHTIAVMFQVFRFHGYNMSSHAFNKFKYENGKFNVSDTKGMISLYEATQFRINGENILDEAFTFTTSHLKSMASQSNPHYAQYIENALYRPYHRGVPRLEARQYICFYE
;
A
#
# COMPACT_ATOMS: atom_id res chain seq x y z
N MET A 1 11.98 -20.98 4.57
CA MET A 1 10.67 -21.34 3.99
C MET A 1 9.61 -20.44 4.60
N LEU A 2 9.11 -19.50 3.80
CA LEU A 2 8.00 -18.64 4.19
C LEU A 2 6.70 -19.46 4.18
N MET A 3 6.15 -19.76 5.35
CA MET A 3 4.92 -20.54 5.45
C MET A 3 3.69 -19.65 5.22
N ALA A 4 2.93 -19.93 4.17
CA ALA A 4 1.66 -19.26 3.94
C ALA A 4 0.64 -19.66 5.02
N SER A 5 0.02 -18.69 5.68
CA SER A 5 -1.18 -18.97 6.47
C SER A 5 -2.31 -19.38 5.54
N THR A 6 -2.86 -20.58 5.71
CA THR A 6 -4.05 -21.03 4.97
C THR A 6 -5.34 -20.41 5.51
N THR A 7 -5.33 -19.97 6.77
CA THR A 7 -6.51 -19.45 7.48
C THR A 7 -6.72 -17.95 7.29
N ASP A 8 -5.67 -17.18 7.03
CA ASP A 8 -5.75 -15.72 6.84
C ASP A 8 -4.92 -15.26 5.63
N PRO A 9 -5.55 -15.16 4.45
CA PRO A 9 -4.90 -14.67 3.24
C PRO A 9 -4.36 -13.25 3.33
N ILE A 10 -5.00 -12.37 4.11
CA ILE A 10 -4.61 -10.96 4.22
C ILE A 10 -3.34 -10.83 5.05
N ARG A 11 -3.24 -11.60 6.13
CA ARG A 11 -2.02 -11.61 6.96
C ARG A 11 -0.77 -12.00 6.16
N ASN A 12 -0.91 -12.87 5.16
CA ASN A 12 0.20 -13.19 4.27
C ASN A 12 0.60 -11.99 3.40
N ILE A 13 -0.37 -11.23 2.89
CA ILE A 13 -0.08 -10.01 2.13
C ILE A 13 0.65 -8.99 2.99
N PHE A 14 0.24 -8.79 4.25
CA PHE A 14 0.95 -7.91 5.19
C PHE A 14 2.36 -8.39 5.51
N LEU A 15 2.55 -9.71 5.60
CA LEU A 15 3.87 -10.29 5.78
C LEU A 15 4.76 -10.04 4.55
N ILE A 16 4.22 -10.24 3.34
CA ILE A 16 4.93 -9.97 2.09
C ILE A 16 5.31 -8.48 2.00
N ASP A 17 4.37 -7.57 2.28
CA ASP A 17 4.64 -6.13 2.33
C ASP A 17 5.78 -5.80 3.30
N SER A 18 5.75 -6.37 4.51
CA SER A 18 6.82 -6.19 5.51
C SER A 18 8.16 -6.71 5.01
N LEU A 19 8.22 -7.91 4.40
CA LEU A 19 9.45 -8.47 3.85
C LEU A 19 10.03 -7.61 2.72
N CYS A 20 9.17 -7.09 1.84
CA CYS A 20 9.56 -6.18 0.76
C CYS A 20 10.11 -4.88 1.33
N ARG A 21 9.39 -4.23 2.25
CA ARG A 21 9.79 -2.96 2.84
C ARG A 21 11.04 -3.06 3.73
N LEU A 22 11.25 -4.18 4.40
CA LEU A 22 12.49 -4.47 5.14
C LEU A 22 13.66 -4.86 4.23
N GLY A 23 13.43 -5.02 2.92
CA GLY A 23 14.46 -5.36 1.95
C GLY A 23 14.99 -6.79 2.10
N VAL A 24 14.18 -7.72 2.61
CA VAL A 24 14.55 -9.14 2.84
C VAL A 24 13.71 -10.12 2.01
N SER A 25 12.79 -9.63 1.19
CA SER A 25 11.92 -10.45 0.34
C SER A 25 12.68 -11.32 -0.67
N TYR A 26 13.90 -10.92 -1.06
CA TYR A 26 14.76 -11.68 -1.99
C TYR A 26 15.18 -13.06 -1.46
N HIS A 27 15.04 -13.32 -0.15
CA HIS A 27 15.26 -14.66 0.42
C HIS A 27 14.08 -15.61 0.21
N PHE A 28 12.95 -15.11 -0.27
CA PHE A 28 11.67 -15.83 -0.34
C PHE A 28 10.95 -15.62 -1.68
N GLU A 29 11.68 -15.25 -2.76
CA GLU A 29 11.09 -14.86 -4.04
C GLU A 29 10.09 -15.91 -4.57
N THR A 30 10.51 -17.17 -4.58
CA THR A 30 9.69 -18.30 -5.01
C THR A 30 8.43 -18.45 -4.16
N GLU A 31 8.54 -18.39 -2.84
CA GLU A 31 7.37 -18.51 -1.96
C GLU A 31 6.43 -17.32 -2.09
N VAL A 32 6.95 -16.11 -2.27
CA VAL A 32 6.15 -14.90 -2.49
C VAL A 32 5.38 -15.02 -3.80
N GLU A 33 6.05 -15.38 -4.90
CA GLU A 33 5.42 -15.55 -6.21
C GLU A 33 4.32 -16.61 -6.17
N GLN A 34 4.58 -17.78 -5.59
CA GLN A 34 3.59 -18.84 -5.44
C GLN A 34 2.36 -18.40 -4.63
N GLN A 35 2.58 -17.67 -3.53
CA GLN A 35 1.49 -17.18 -2.70
C GLN A 35 0.63 -16.14 -3.42
N LEU A 36 1.24 -15.22 -4.17
CA LEU A 36 0.51 -14.20 -4.92
C LEU A 36 -0.26 -14.80 -6.10
N ALA A 37 0.38 -15.70 -6.87
CA ALA A 37 -0.24 -16.38 -8.00
C ALA A 37 -1.48 -17.18 -7.58
N HIS A 38 -1.38 -17.95 -6.50
CA HIS A 38 -2.50 -18.75 -6.01
C HIS A 38 -3.68 -17.89 -5.49
N ARG A 39 -3.39 -16.68 -5.00
CA ARG A 39 -4.36 -15.90 -4.22
C ARG A 39 -4.92 -14.69 -4.96
N PHE A 40 -4.37 -14.30 -6.10
CA PHE A 40 -4.77 -13.08 -6.80
C PHE A 40 -6.28 -13.06 -7.10
N ASP A 41 -6.82 -14.12 -7.70
CA ASP A 41 -8.24 -14.17 -8.06
C ASP A 41 -9.15 -14.17 -6.83
N THR A 42 -8.82 -14.98 -5.81
CA THR A 42 -9.60 -15.07 -4.58
C THR A 42 -9.60 -13.75 -3.80
N LEU A 43 -8.43 -13.14 -3.62
CA LEU A 43 -8.29 -11.88 -2.89
C LEU A 43 -8.94 -10.71 -3.63
N SER A 44 -8.83 -10.67 -4.96
CA SER A 44 -9.51 -9.67 -5.80
C SER A 44 -11.03 -9.75 -5.64
N GLN A 45 -11.61 -10.95 -5.58
CA GLN A 45 -13.04 -11.13 -5.31
C GLN A 45 -13.42 -10.74 -3.87
N LEU A 46 -12.58 -11.09 -2.88
CA LEU A 46 -12.83 -10.75 -1.49
C LEU A 46 -12.88 -9.24 -1.25
N ILE A 47 -12.13 -8.43 -2.00
CA ILE A 47 -12.14 -6.96 -1.90
C ILE A 47 -13.51 -6.37 -2.25
N HIS A 48 -14.20 -6.95 -3.25
CA HIS A 48 -15.54 -6.53 -3.64
C HIS A 48 -16.60 -6.97 -2.63
N ASN A 49 -16.41 -8.14 -2.01
CA ASN A 49 -17.42 -8.77 -1.16
C ASN A 49 -17.27 -8.43 0.33
N ASN A 50 -16.12 -7.89 0.77
CA ASN A 50 -15.84 -7.60 2.17
C ASN A 50 -15.62 -6.11 2.44
N ASN A 51 -15.97 -5.71 3.66
CA ASN A 51 -15.76 -4.36 4.18
C ASN A 51 -14.34 -4.17 4.74
N TYR A 52 -13.31 -4.51 3.96
CA TYR A 52 -11.93 -4.18 4.32
C TYR A 52 -11.71 -2.66 4.33
N ASP A 53 -10.93 -2.21 5.31
CA ASP A 53 -10.52 -0.82 5.46
C ASP A 53 -9.57 -0.37 4.34
N LEU A 54 -9.34 0.94 4.26
CA LEU A 54 -8.52 1.57 3.23
C LEU A 54 -7.07 1.11 3.27
N HIS A 55 -6.50 0.98 4.47
CA HIS A 55 -5.11 0.57 4.63
C HIS A 55 -4.91 -0.85 4.10
N THR A 56 -5.81 -1.77 4.45
CA THR A 56 -5.78 -3.16 3.97
C THR A 56 -5.83 -3.23 2.44
N ILE A 57 -6.80 -2.52 1.81
CA ILE A 57 -6.92 -2.53 0.35
C ILE A 57 -5.72 -1.87 -0.34
N ALA A 58 -5.22 -0.77 0.23
CA ALA A 58 -4.06 -0.08 -0.32
C ALA A 58 -2.80 -0.96 -0.26
N VAL A 59 -2.56 -1.68 0.84
CA VAL A 59 -1.41 -2.60 0.94
C VAL A 59 -1.55 -3.76 -0.04
N MET A 60 -2.73 -4.37 -0.14
CA MET A 60 -2.98 -5.40 -1.16
C MET A 60 -2.69 -4.90 -2.57
N PHE A 61 -3.21 -3.72 -2.91
CA PHE A 61 -3.00 -3.09 -4.20
C PHE A 61 -1.52 -2.86 -4.50
N GLN A 62 -0.77 -2.33 -3.54
CA GLN A 62 0.67 -2.10 -3.67
C GLN A 62 1.43 -3.40 -3.88
N VAL A 63 1.20 -4.42 -3.04
CA VAL A 63 1.88 -5.71 -3.14
C VAL A 63 1.60 -6.36 -4.49
N PHE A 64 0.34 -6.46 -4.89
CA PHE A 64 -0.01 -7.08 -6.18
C PHE A 64 0.64 -6.36 -7.35
N ARG A 65 0.54 -5.03 -7.43
CA ARG A 65 1.13 -4.26 -8.53
C ARG A 65 2.65 -4.26 -8.51
N PHE A 66 3.27 -4.25 -7.33
CA PHE A 66 4.72 -4.38 -7.20
C PHE A 66 5.23 -5.71 -7.79
N HIS A 67 4.45 -6.77 -7.66
CA HIS A 67 4.75 -8.09 -8.21
C HIS A 67 4.14 -8.33 -9.62
N GLY A 68 3.66 -7.28 -10.30
CA GLY A 68 3.20 -7.37 -11.69
C GLY A 68 1.75 -7.83 -11.88
N TYR A 69 0.98 -8.02 -10.81
CA TYR A 69 -0.45 -8.33 -10.88
C TYR A 69 -1.28 -7.05 -10.97
N ASN A 70 -2.07 -6.92 -12.04
CA ASN A 70 -2.88 -5.73 -12.29
C ASN A 70 -4.17 -5.73 -11.46
N MET A 71 -4.06 -5.42 -10.16
CA MET A 71 -5.22 -5.19 -9.32
C MET A 71 -5.95 -3.90 -9.73
N SER A 72 -7.28 -3.94 -9.83
CA SER A 72 -8.10 -2.80 -10.27
C SER A 72 -8.12 -1.66 -9.25
N SER A 73 -7.87 -0.44 -9.71
CA SER A 73 -7.98 0.77 -8.89
C SER A 73 -9.43 1.12 -8.49
N HIS A 74 -10.43 0.51 -9.11
CA HIS A 74 -11.84 0.70 -8.72
C HIS A 74 -12.14 0.20 -7.30
N ALA A 75 -11.28 -0.63 -6.71
CA ALA A 75 -11.36 -1.01 -5.30
C ALA A 75 -11.39 0.22 -4.36
N PHE A 76 -10.85 1.36 -4.78
CA PHE A 76 -10.82 2.59 -3.98
C PHE A 76 -12.11 3.41 -4.03
N ASN A 77 -13.06 3.10 -4.93
CA ASN A 77 -14.30 3.89 -5.08
C ASN A 77 -15.15 3.92 -3.80
N LYS A 78 -15.12 2.85 -3.00
CA LYS A 78 -15.89 2.77 -1.75
C LYS A 78 -15.40 3.72 -0.65
N PHE A 79 -14.24 4.35 -0.82
CA PHE A 79 -13.69 5.34 0.10
C PHE A 79 -13.98 6.78 -0.34
N LYS A 80 -14.92 6.96 -1.27
CA LYS A 80 -15.39 8.25 -1.73
C LYS A 80 -16.79 8.53 -1.17
N TYR A 81 -17.06 9.79 -0.83
CA TYR A 81 -18.41 10.27 -0.55
C TYR A 81 -19.28 10.27 -1.82
N GLU A 82 -20.59 10.50 -1.65
CA GLU A 82 -21.55 10.63 -2.76
C GLU A 82 -21.19 11.76 -3.75
N ASN A 83 -20.50 12.80 -3.26
CA ASN A 83 -20.00 13.89 -4.10
C ASN A 83 -18.75 13.51 -4.92
N GLY A 84 -18.29 12.26 -4.84
CA GLY A 84 -17.14 11.74 -5.57
C GLY A 84 -15.78 12.21 -5.02
N LYS A 85 -15.69 12.69 -3.78
CA LYS A 85 -14.40 13.02 -3.13
C LYS A 85 -13.99 11.95 -2.13
N PHE A 86 -12.69 11.70 -2.01
CA PHE A 86 -12.16 10.80 -0.99
C PHE A 86 -12.50 11.29 0.42
N ASN A 87 -12.90 10.35 1.27
CA ASN A 87 -13.10 10.56 2.69
C ASN A 87 -12.13 9.67 3.47
N VAL A 88 -11.01 10.24 3.87
CA VAL A 88 -9.99 9.54 4.64
C VAL A 88 -9.57 10.46 5.76
N SER A 89 -9.82 10.05 7.00
CA SER A 89 -9.44 10.79 8.20
C SER A 89 -8.28 10.15 8.94
N ASP A 90 -8.03 8.86 8.71
CA ASP A 90 -7.00 8.12 9.42
C ASP A 90 -5.62 8.29 8.74
N THR A 91 -4.60 8.61 9.54
CA THR A 91 -3.22 8.81 9.08
C THR A 91 -2.69 7.60 8.31
N LYS A 92 -2.97 6.39 8.81
CA LYS A 92 -2.48 5.15 8.22
C LYS A 92 -3.04 4.93 6.82
N GLY A 93 -4.35 5.07 6.64
CA GLY A 93 -5.06 4.97 5.37
C GLY A 93 -4.67 6.08 4.41
N MET A 94 -4.46 7.30 4.89
CA MET A 94 -3.97 8.42 4.06
C MET A 94 -2.60 8.11 3.45
N ILE A 95 -1.66 7.66 4.28
CA ILE A 95 -0.32 7.29 3.84
C ILE A 95 -0.38 6.09 2.89
N SER A 96 -1.17 5.07 3.23
CA SER A 96 -1.28 3.86 2.40
C SER A 96 -1.90 4.15 1.05
N LEU A 97 -2.91 5.01 0.99
CA LEU A 97 -3.52 5.44 -0.27
C LEU A 97 -2.53 6.25 -1.11
N TYR A 98 -1.76 7.16 -0.49
CA TYR A 98 -0.70 7.89 -1.18
C TYR A 98 0.32 6.93 -1.80
N GLU A 99 0.79 5.95 -1.03
CA GLU A 99 1.72 4.93 -1.50
C GLU A 99 1.10 4.01 -2.56
N ALA A 100 -0.22 3.78 -2.56
CA ALA A 100 -0.89 3.05 -3.64
C ALA A 100 -0.94 3.86 -4.95
N THR A 101 -1.17 5.18 -4.88
CA THR A 101 -1.26 6.06 -6.06
C THR A 101 0.04 6.15 -6.87
N GLN A 102 1.13 5.72 -6.26
CA GLN A 102 2.42 5.58 -6.90
C GLN A 102 2.48 4.53 -7.99
N PHE A 103 1.64 3.49 -7.88
CA PHE A 103 1.52 2.40 -8.85
C PHE A 103 0.47 2.69 -9.94
N ARG A 104 0.04 3.95 -10.09
CA ARG A 104 -0.96 4.34 -11.08
C ARG A 104 -0.45 4.13 -12.51
N ILE A 105 -1.35 3.73 -13.39
CA ILE A 105 -1.13 3.64 -14.84
C ILE A 105 -2.05 4.61 -15.59
N ASN A 106 -1.75 4.86 -16.87
CA ASN A 106 -2.54 5.76 -17.69
C ASN A 106 -4.01 5.32 -17.76
N GLY A 107 -4.93 6.27 -17.57
CA GLY A 107 -6.38 6.03 -17.62
C GLY A 107 -7.03 5.78 -16.25
N GLU A 108 -6.25 5.76 -15.16
CA GLU A 108 -6.77 5.56 -13.80
C GLU A 108 -7.02 6.87 -13.06
N ASN A 109 -8.01 7.64 -13.52
CA ASN A 109 -8.36 8.95 -12.95
C ASN A 109 -8.57 8.93 -11.43
N ILE A 110 -9.10 7.82 -10.89
CA ILE A 110 -9.29 7.64 -9.45
C ILE A 110 -7.98 7.74 -8.65
N LEU A 111 -6.86 7.24 -9.21
CA LEU A 111 -5.57 7.32 -8.55
C LEU A 111 -4.91 8.69 -8.72
N ASP A 112 -5.18 9.41 -9.81
CA ASP A 112 -4.74 10.80 -9.98
C ASP A 112 -5.45 11.74 -9.00
N GLU A 113 -6.76 11.53 -8.82
CA GLU A 113 -7.55 12.21 -7.79
C GLU A 113 -7.04 11.86 -6.38
N ALA A 114 -6.82 10.58 -6.09
CA ALA A 114 -6.28 10.12 -4.81
C ALA A 114 -4.87 10.69 -4.55
N PHE A 115 -4.02 10.78 -5.57
CA PHE A 115 -2.68 11.34 -5.44
C PHE A 115 -2.74 12.81 -5.04
N THR A 116 -3.60 13.59 -5.72
CA THR A 116 -3.80 15.01 -5.41
C THR A 116 -4.37 15.22 -4.01
N PHE A 117 -5.39 14.44 -3.66
CA PHE A 117 -6.03 14.46 -2.35
C PHE A 117 -5.05 14.13 -1.23
N THR A 118 -4.37 12.98 -1.32
CA THR A 118 -3.45 12.51 -0.27
C THR A 118 -2.22 13.40 -0.15
N THR A 119 -1.65 13.88 -1.25
CA THR A 119 -0.48 14.78 -1.22
C THR A 119 -0.76 16.06 -0.45
N SER A 120 -1.93 16.68 -0.66
CA SER A 120 -2.31 17.91 0.05
C SER A 120 -2.53 17.67 1.55
N HIS A 121 -3.21 16.58 1.92
CA HIS A 121 -3.47 16.24 3.31
C HIS A 121 -2.21 15.83 4.05
N LEU A 122 -1.37 14.98 3.47
CA LEU A 122 -0.12 14.52 4.08
C LEU A 122 0.85 15.67 4.38
N LYS A 123 0.93 16.69 3.51
CA LYS A 123 1.72 17.90 3.80
C LYS A 123 1.24 18.62 5.06
N SER A 124 -0.07 18.72 5.27
CA SER A 124 -0.62 19.29 6.51
C SER A 124 -0.36 18.37 7.70
N MET A 125 -0.58 17.06 7.54
CA MET A 125 -0.46 16.08 8.61
C MET A 125 0.97 15.90 9.11
N ALA A 126 1.99 16.05 8.24
CA ALA A 126 3.39 15.97 8.64
C ALA A 126 3.69 16.96 9.78
N SER A 127 3.18 18.19 9.70
CA SER A 127 3.37 19.21 10.74
C SER A 127 2.61 18.96 12.05
N GLN A 128 1.59 18.09 12.04
CA GLN A 128 0.71 17.82 13.18
C GLN A 128 0.96 16.45 13.81
N SER A 129 1.74 15.60 13.14
CA SER A 129 2.05 14.24 13.58
C SER A 129 3.19 14.23 14.57
N ASN A 130 3.35 13.12 15.30
CA ASN A 130 4.55 12.92 16.10
C ASN A 130 5.80 12.86 15.20
N PRO A 131 7.01 13.11 15.72
CA PRO A 131 8.23 13.19 14.91
C PRO A 131 8.49 11.94 14.05
N HIS A 132 8.10 10.77 14.54
CA HIS A 132 8.30 9.49 13.85
C HIS A 132 7.42 9.36 12.59
N TYR A 133 6.11 9.64 12.72
CA TYR A 133 5.20 9.69 11.57
C TYR A 133 5.48 10.89 10.66
N ALA A 134 5.85 12.05 11.21
CA ALA A 134 6.19 13.23 10.43
C ALA A 134 7.36 12.93 9.48
N GLN A 135 8.45 12.36 10.00
CA GLN A 135 9.60 11.97 9.19
C GLN A 135 9.24 10.93 8.12
N TYR A 136 8.40 9.95 8.47
CA TYR A 136 7.94 8.95 7.50
C TYR A 136 7.14 9.59 6.35
N ILE A 137 6.21 10.48 6.68
CA ILE A 137 5.39 11.21 5.71
C ILE A 137 6.28 12.08 4.81
N GLU A 138 7.22 12.82 5.39
CA GLU A 138 8.16 13.65 4.64
C GLU A 138 9.03 12.83 3.67
N ASN A 139 9.55 11.69 4.12
CA ASN A 139 10.31 10.78 3.29
C ASN A 139 9.46 10.26 2.11
N ALA A 140 8.24 9.78 2.39
CA ALA A 140 7.33 9.28 1.36
C ALA A 140 6.98 10.35 0.33
N LEU A 141 6.73 11.60 0.77
CA LEU A 141 6.43 12.73 -0.10
C LEU A 141 7.64 13.18 -0.95
N TYR A 142 8.84 13.11 -0.40
CA TYR A 142 10.07 13.46 -1.09
C TYR A 142 10.45 12.41 -2.14
N ARG A 143 10.43 11.14 -1.75
CA ARG A 143 10.72 10.01 -2.62
C ARG A 143 9.86 8.81 -2.20
N PRO A 144 8.88 8.41 -3.04
CA PRO A 144 8.05 7.27 -2.69
C PRO A 144 8.84 5.95 -2.81
N TYR A 145 8.59 5.02 -1.89
CA TYR A 145 9.24 3.70 -1.77
C TYR A 145 9.58 3.03 -3.12
N HIS A 146 8.58 2.80 -3.97
CA HIS A 146 8.72 2.10 -5.26
C HIS A 146 9.64 2.81 -6.30
N ARG A 147 9.98 4.09 -6.11
CA ARG A 147 10.92 4.87 -6.96
C ARG A 147 12.30 5.02 -6.32
N GLY A 148 12.45 4.54 -5.09
CA GLY A 148 13.67 4.60 -4.32
C GLY A 148 14.67 3.49 -4.65
N VAL A 149 15.88 3.62 -4.11
CA VAL A 149 16.86 2.53 -4.14
C VAL A 149 16.50 1.57 -3.02
N PRO A 150 16.21 0.28 -3.27
CA PRO A 150 15.63 -0.62 -2.28
C PRO A 150 16.37 -0.65 -0.93
N ARG A 151 17.71 -0.62 -0.94
CA ARG A 151 18.52 -0.61 0.29
C ARG A 151 18.36 0.67 1.13
N LEU A 152 18.18 1.82 0.50
CA LEU A 152 17.96 3.09 1.21
C LEU A 152 16.56 3.13 1.82
N GLU A 153 15.57 2.73 1.04
CA GLU A 153 14.18 2.66 1.48
C GLU A 153 14.02 1.66 2.65
N ALA A 154 14.66 0.49 2.55
CA ALA A 154 14.65 -0.50 3.64
C ALA A 154 15.23 0.06 4.93
N ARG A 155 16.33 0.82 4.86
CA ARG A 155 16.92 1.46 6.03
C ARG A 155 15.97 2.47 6.67
N GLN A 156 15.28 3.29 5.87
CA GLN A 156 14.29 4.24 6.38
C GLN A 156 13.11 3.52 7.01
N TYR A 157 12.64 2.43 6.39
CA TYR A 157 11.52 1.66 6.89
C TYR A 157 11.84 0.93 8.20
N ILE A 158 13.07 0.40 8.36
CA ILE A 158 13.51 -0.21 9.63
C ILE A 158 13.37 0.79 10.79
N CYS A 159 13.83 2.04 10.61
CA CYS A 159 13.69 3.07 11.63
C CYS A 159 12.23 3.45 11.93
N PHE A 160 11.33 3.28 10.95
CA PHE A 160 9.89 3.46 11.17
C PHE A 160 9.24 2.24 11.83
N TYR A 161 9.81 1.04 11.64
CA TYR A 161 9.25 -0.21 12.13
C TYR A 161 9.58 -0.48 13.62
N GLU A 162 10.76 -0.05 14.08
CA GLU A 162 11.21 -0.10 15.47
C GLU A 162 10.50 0.94 16.36
#